data_AF-X0XD96-F1
#
_entry.id   AF-X0XD96-F1
#
_cell.length_a   1.000
_cell.length_b   1.000
_cell.length_c   1.000
_cell.angle_alpha   90.00
_cell.angle_beta   90.00
_cell.angle_gamma   90.00
#
_symmetry.space_group_name_H-M   'P 1'
#
loop_
_entity.id
_entity.type
_entity.pdbx_description
1 polymer ?
#
loop_
_entity_poly.entity_id
_entity_poly.type
_entity_poly.pdbx_seq_one_letter_code
_entity_poly.pdbx_strand_id
1 'polypeptide(L)'
;QWSKEHLKSHFPPGKGFHYSDTGYHVLGLIIEKITSTPFHEALRHYIFQPLQMNHSYLAHYSESMVKSDYPVADLYSGNTNVTGFRSLSIDYAGGGIVATSEDLLKFMKALAKHEIIREDTFEKMKDWAKFSIGIDYGYGLMNFRTFPLLMPKKYNVWGNAGSIGSFMFYHSAMDIYLIGNLNQFRYASKGIRFMFKIINILLKCDCS
;
A
#
# COMPACT_ATOMS: atom_id res chain seq x y z
N GLN A 1 25.72 5.42 9.79
CA GLN A 1 26.81 6.41 9.66
C GLN A 1 27.30 6.48 8.21
N TRP A 2 27.65 5.34 7.59
CA TRP A 2 28.05 5.23 6.17
C TRP A 2 27.17 6.00 5.18
N SER A 3 25.84 5.83 5.24
CA SER A 3 24.91 6.50 4.32
C SER A 3 24.96 8.03 4.36
N LYS A 4 25.27 8.62 5.53
CA LYS A 4 25.40 10.08 5.67
C LYS A 4 26.65 10.62 4.99
N GLU A 5 27.69 9.80 4.89
CA GLU A 5 29.00 10.16 4.34
C GLU A 5 29.11 9.87 2.84
N HIS A 6 28.33 8.90 2.33
CA HIS A 6 28.51 8.37 0.96
C HIS A 6 27.31 8.54 0.03
N LEU A 7 26.12 8.89 0.55
CA LEU A 7 24.95 9.14 -0.30
C LEU A 7 24.76 10.64 -0.52
N LYS A 8 24.45 11.01 -1.77
CA LYS A 8 24.04 12.38 -2.13
C LYS A 8 22.53 12.45 -2.19
N SER A 9 21.96 13.54 -1.66
CA SER A 9 20.53 13.79 -1.80
C SER A 9 20.16 13.97 -3.27
N HIS A 10 19.01 13.43 -3.67
CA HIS A 10 18.47 13.62 -5.03
C HIS A 10 18.00 15.07 -5.27
N PHE A 11 17.58 15.77 -4.22
CA PHE A 11 17.08 17.15 -4.26
C PHE A 11 17.13 17.81 -2.86
N PRO A 12 17.02 19.14 -2.74
CA PRO A 12 16.82 19.80 -1.45
C PRO A 12 15.49 19.39 -0.77
N PRO A 13 15.40 19.44 0.58
CA PRO A 13 14.16 19.12 1.30
C PRO A 13 12.96 19.90 0.76
N GLY A 14 11.85 19.20 0.49
CA GLY A 14 10.62 19.78 -0.05
C GLY A 14 10.69 20.29 -1.49
N LYS A 15 11.78 20.01 -2.23
CA LYS A 15 11.96 20.44 -3.63
C LYS A 15 11.84 19.31 -4.65
N GLY A 16 11.53 18.10 -4.22
CA GLY A 16 11.35 16.96 -5.11
C GLY A 16 10.75 15.75 -4.41
N PHE A 17 10.49 14.72 -5.20
CA PHE A 17 9.95 13.44 -4.75
C PHE A 17 10.79 12.30 -5.33
N HIS A 18 11.12 11.32 -4.49
CA HIS A 18 11.76 10.08 -4.87
C HIS A 18 11.23 8.99 -3.93
N TYR A 19 10.58 7.98 -4.50
CA TYR A 19 10.09 6.85 -3.72
C TYR A 19 11.26 6.10 -3.09
N SER A 20 11.17 5.80 -1.78
CA SER A 20 12.22 5.13 -1.05
C SER A 20 11.64 4.27 0.06
N ASP A 21 11.82 2.95 -0.03
CA ASP A 21 11.45 2.02 1.03
C ASP A 21 12.21 2.34 2.34
N THR A 22 13.46 2.80 2.24
CA THR A 22 14.23 3.29 3.39
C THR A 22 13.58 4.52 4.03
N GLY A 23 12.95 5.39 3.25
CA GLY A 23 12.17 6.51 3.78
C GLY A 23 11.02 6.03 4.67
N TYR A 24 10.30 4.98 4.24
CA TYR A 24 9.24 4.36 5.05
C TYR A 24 9.77 3.67 6.31
N HIS A 25 10.96 3.07 6.28
CA HIS A 25 11.60 2.55 7.49
C HIS A 25 11.85 3.65 8.51
N VAL A 26 12.33 4.82 8.07
CA VAL A 26 12.54 5.96 8.96
C VAL A 26 11.21 6.46 9.54
N LEU A 27 10.12 6.46 8.77
CA LEU A 27 8.79 6.77 9.29
C LEU A 27 8.33 5.77 10.36
N GLY A 28 8.60 4.48 10.19
CA GLY A 28 8.37 3.46 11.22
C GLY A 28 9.10 3.78 12.53
N LEU A 29 10.39 4.13 12.46
CA LEU A 29 11.18 4.52 13.64
C LEU A 29 10.69 5.82 14.30
N ILE A 30 10.19 6.78 13.52
CA ILE A 30 9.57 8.00 14.05
C ILE A 30 8.29 7.64 14.82
N ILE A 31 7.48 6.72 14.30
CA ILE A 31 6.30 6.21 15.02
C ILE A 31 6.73 5.59 16.35
N GLU A 32 7.71 4.68 16.35
CA GLU A 32 8.21 4.06 17.58
C GLU A 32 8.69 5.10 18.60
N LYS A 33 9.41 6.12 18.12
CA LYS A 33 9.93 7.18 18.99
C LYS A 33 8.83 8.02 19.63
N ILE A 34 7.75 8.30 18.89
CA ILE A 34 6.64 9.12 19.37
C ILE A 34 5.71 8.31 20.26
N THR A 35 5.42 7.06 19.91
CA THR A 35 4.51 6.19 20.68
C THR A 35 5.20 5.53 21.86
N SER A 36 6.53 5.51 21.89
CA SER A 36 7.34 4.75 22.86
C SER A 36 7.00 3.25 22.85
N THR A 37 6.57 2.72 21.71
CA THR A 37 6.23 1.30 21.51
C THR A 37 6.89 0.78 20.24
N PRO A 38 7.22 -0.52 20.16
CA PRO A 38 7.68 -1.13 18.91
C PRO A 38 6.64 -0.97 17.79
N PHE A 39 7.09 -0.87 16.54
CA PHE A 39 6.23 -0.55 15.40
C PHE A 39 5.11 -1.57 15.19
N HIS A 40 5.38 -2.86 15.41
CA HIS A 40 4.35 -3.90 15.33
C HIS A 40 3.25 -3.74 16.39
N GLU A 41 3.60 -3.32 17.61
CA GLU A 41 2.62 -3.01 18.65
C GLU A 41 1.85 -1.72 18.34
N ALA A 42 2.51 -0.71 17.76
CA ALA A 42 1.82 0.48 17.27
C ALA A 42 0.79 0.14 16.18
N LEU A 43 1.17 -0.69 15.18
CA LEU A 43 0.23 -1.18 14.17
C LEU A 43 -0.95 -1.93 14.80
N ARG A 44 -0.67 -2.82 15.76
CA ARG A 44 -1.71 -3.58 16.45
C ARG A 44 -2.68 -2.68 17.19
N HIS A 45 -2.18 -1.72 17.96
CA HIS A 45 -2.98 -0.85 18.82
C HIS A 45 -3.79 0.19 18.03
N TYR A 46 -3.16 0.85 17.05
CA TYR A 46 -3.78 1.97 16.34
C TYR A 46 -4.55 1.56 15.09
N ILE A 47 -4.24 0.40 14.49
CA ILE A 47 -4.84 -0.04 13.22
C ILE A 47 -5.55 -1.39 13.36
N PHE A 48 -4.85 -2.45 13.75
CA PHE A 48 -5.41 -3.81 13.65
C PHE A 48 -6.53 -4.08 14.64
N GLN A 49 -6.37 -3.68 15.91
CA GLN A 49 -7.42 -3.85 16.93
C GLN A 49 -8.67 -3.01 16.65
N PRO A 50 -8.57 -1.68 16.39
CA PRO A 50 -9.75 -0.86 16.13
C PRO A 50 -10.55 -1.34 14.91
N LEU A 51 -9.85 -1.84 13.89
CA LEU A 51 -10.47 -2.31 12.65
C LEU A 51 -10.81 -3.80 12.63
N GLN A 52 -10.54 -4.53 13.72
CA GLN A 52 -10.76 -5.98 13.79
C GLN A 52 -10.06 -6.74 12.65
N MET A 53 -8.84 -6.29 12.31
CA MET A 53 -7.96 -6.96 11.36
C MET A 53 -7.23 -8.12 12.05
N ASN A 54 -7.99 -9.14 12.42
CA ASN A 54 -7.57 -10.18 13.33
C ASN A 54 -6.46 -11.09 12.78
N HIS A 55 -6.31 -11.15 11.46
CA HIS A 55 -5.36 -12.00 10.76
C HIS A 55 -4.14 -11.22 10.25
N SER A 56 -4.03 -9.95 10.63
CA SER A 56 -2.96 -9.05 10.17
C SER A 56 -1.84 -8.92 11.20
N TYR A 57 -0.60 -8.89 10.72
CA TYR A 57 0.59 -8.79 11.56
C TYR A 57 1.81 -8.32 10.76
N LEU A 58 2.87 -7.92 11.47
CA LEU A 58 4.15 -7.58 10.87
C LEU A 58 5.05 -8.82 10.77
N ALA A 59 5.41 -9.22 9.55
CA ALA A 59 6.23 -10.40 9.28
C ALA A 59 7.55 -10.37 10.07
N HIS A 60 7.89 -11.50 10.71
CA HIS A 60 9.10 -11.66 11.54
C HIS A 60 9.15 -10.86 12.86
N TYR A 61 8.17 -10.00 13.15
CA TYR A 61 8.15 -9.18 14.37
C TYR A 61 6.96 -9.48 15.30
N SER A 62 5.86 -10.04 14.78
CA SER A 62 4.64 -10.29 15.55
C SER A 62 3.84 -11.45 14.94
N GLU A 63 2.81 -11.89 15.65
CA GLU A 63 1.80 -12.86 15.18
C GLU A 63 0.43 -12.19 15.06
N SER A 64 -0.46 -12.79 14.27
CA SER A 64 -1.85 -12.32 14.19
C SER A 64 -2.58 -12.54 15.51
N MET A 65 -3.59 -11.71 15.78
CA MET A 65 -4.44 -11.86 16.99
C MET A 65 -5.27 -13.14 16.97
N VAL A 66 -5.67 -13.56 15.76
CA VAL A 66 -6.32 -14.84 15.49
C VAL A 66 -5.49 -15.57 14.46
N LYS A 67 -5.13 -16.82 14.76
CA LYS A 67 -4.37 -17.66 13.84
C LYS A 67 -5.25 -18.04 12.65
N SER A 68 -4.71 -17.89 11.44
CA SER A 68 -5.37 -18.35 10.22
C SER A 68 -5.28 -19.88 10.12
N ASP A 69 -6.38 -20.50 9.69
CA ASP A 69 -6.41 -21.93 9.32
C ASP A 69 -5.65 -22.20 8.03
N TYR A 70 -5.45 -21.17 7.22
CA TYR A 70 -4.70 -21.23 5.96
C TYR A 70 -3.25 -20.74 6.16
N PRO A 71 -2.27 -21.38 5.51
CA PRO A 71 -0.90 -20.92 5.55
C PRO A 71 -0.75 -19.56 4.83
N VAL A 72 0.27 -18.81 5.21
CA VAL A 72 0.69 -17.62 4.46
C VAL A 72 1.08 -18.06 3.05
N ALA A 73 0.60 -17.33 2.05
CA ALA A 73 0.91 -17.65 0.67
C ALA A 73 2.40 -17.43 0.38
N ASP A 74 2.98 -18.34 -0.39
CA ASP A 74 4.37 -18.24 -0.80
C ASP A 74 4.62 -17.02 -1.69
N LEU A 75 5.78 -16.38 -1.53
CA LEU A 75 6.26 -15.27 -2.34
C LEU A 75 7.27 -15.77 -3.37
N TYR A 76 7.10 -15.38 -4.62
CA TYR A 76 7.99 -15.79 -5.71
C TYR A 76 8.68 -14.59 -6.37
N SER A 77 9.95 -14.79 -6.75
CA SER A 77 10.68 -13.96 -7.70
C SER A 77 11.03 -14.81 -8.91
N GLY A 78 10.18 -14.75 -9.93
CA GLY A 78 10.26 -15.68 -11.06
C GLY A 78 9.94 -17.10 -10.62
N ASN A 79 10.92 -17.99 -10.75
CA ASN A 79 10.76 -19.40 -10.38
C ASN A 79 11.32 -19.69 -8.97
N THR A 80 11.85 -18.67 -8.28
CA THR A 80 12.44 -18.82 -6.96
C THR A 80 11.43 -18.45 -5.89
N ASN A 81 11.15 -19.37 -4.96
CA ASN A 81 10.41 -19.08 -3.73
C ASN A 81 11.34 -18.29 -2.79
N VAL A 82 10.87 -17.12 -2.34
CA VAL A 82 11.60 -16.18 -1.47
C VAL A 82 10.85 -15.91 -0.16
N THR A 83 9.81 -16.68 0.19
CA THR A 83 8.99 -16.49 1.39
C THR A 83 9.82 -16.42 2.68
N GLY A 84 10.89 -17.20 2.76
CA GLY A 84 11.75 -17.25 3.95
C GLY A 84 12.82 -16.17 4.04
N PHE A 85 12.92 -15.26 3.07
CA PHE A 85 13.99 -14.26 3.02
C PHE A 85 13.67 -13.13 3.99
N ARG A 86 14.56 -12.90 4.97
CA ARG A 86 14.37 -11.90 6.05
C ARG A 86 14.96 -10.51 5.74
N SER A 87 15.42 -10.31 4.51
CA SER A 87 16.09 -9.08 4.07
C SER A 87 15.65 -8.74 2.65
N LEU A 88 14.35 -8.63 2.45
CA LEU A 88 13.81 -8.00 1.26
C LEU A 88 13.79 -6.48 1.51
N SER A 89 14.04 -5.69 0.47
CA SER A 89 14.00 -4.22 0.59
C SER A 89 12.62 -3.67 0.99
N ILE A 90 11.60 -4.53 1.05
CA ILE A 90 10.21 -4.24 1.37
C ILE A 90 9.80 -4.68 2.79
N ASP A 91 10.76 -5.01 3.65
CA ASP A 91 10.48 -5.49 5.00
C ASP A 91 10.02 -4.35 5.94
N TYR A 92 9.56 -4.73 7.14
CA TYR A 92 9.18 -3.81 8.20
C TYR A 92 8.16 -2.75 7.72
N ALA A 93 8.36 -1.46 8.01
CA ALA A 93 7.45 -0.37 7.60
C ALA A 93 7.40 -0.11 6.08
N GLY A 94 8.30 -0.68 5.29
CA GLY A 94 8.31 -0.54 3.82
C GLY A 94 7.33 -1.44 3.07
N GLY A 95 6.71 -2.42 3.76
CA GLY A 95 5.82 -3.38 3.11
C GLY A 95 5.69 -4.74 3.81
N GLY A 96 6.20 -4.90 5.03
CA GLY A 96 6.28 -6.19 5.74
C GLY A 96 4.98 -6.66 6.40
N ILE A 97 3.85 -6.02 6.11
CA ILE A 97 2.55 -6.44 6.68
C ILE A 97 2.04 -7.66 5.92
N VAL A 98 1.71 -8.71 6.67
CA VAL A 98 0.94 -9.85 6.18
C VAL A 98 -0.50 -9.63 6.60
N ALA A 99 -1.42 -9.71 5.65
CA ALA A 99 -2.85 -9.50 5.87
C ALA A 99 -3.68 -10.33 4.89
N THR A 100 -4.91 -10.68 5.29
CA THR A 100 -5.89 -11.28 4.39
C THR A 100 -6.57 -10.19 3.54
N SER A 101 -7.17 -10.57 2.41
CA SER A 101 -7.96 -9.63 1.60
C SER A 101 -9.14 -9.04 2.38
N GLU A 102 -9.70 -9.78 3.34
CA GLU A 102 -10.78 -9.31 4.21
C GLU A 102 -10.29 -8.19 5.14
N ASP A 103 -9.14 -8.38 5.79
CA ASP A 103 -8.57 -7.37 6.67
C ASP A 103 -8.13 -6.11 5.89
N LEU A 104 -7.55 -6.29 4.71
CA LEU A 104 -7.24 -5.17 3.81
C LEU A 104 -8.51 -4.44 3.37
N LEU A 105 -9.64 -5.12 3.18
CA LEU A 105 -10.92 -4.49 2.88
C LEU A 105 -11.43 -3.64 4.04
N LYS A 106 -11.29 -4.11 5.29
CA LYS A 106 -11.62 -3.34 6.49
C LYS A 106 -10.76 -2.07 6.55
N PHE A 107 -9.45 -2.20 6.35
CA PHE A 107 -8.54 -1.07 6.29
C PHE A 107 -8.91 -0.06 5.20
N MET A 108 -9.14 -0.52 3.96
CA MET A 108 -9.43 0.38 2.84
C MET A 108 -10.75 1.13 3.04
N LYS A 109 -11.78 0.46 3.56
CA LYS A 109 -13.06 1.09 3.89
C LYS A 109 -12.89 2.15 4.98
N ALA A 110 -12.18 1.81 6.06
CA ALA A 110 -11.94 2.73 7.16
C ALA A 110 -11.13 3.96 6.72
N LEU A 111 -10.13 3.77 5.84
CA LEU A 111 -9.37 4.87 5.27
C LEU A 111 -10.25 5.75 4.36
N ALA A 112 -11.01 5.15 3.45
CA ALA A 112 -11.89 5.89 2.53
C ALA A 112 -13.01 6.66 3.25
N LYS A 113 -13.42 6.20 4.44
CA LYS A 113 -14.44 6.84 5.28
C LYS A 113 -13.87 7.74 6.39
N HIS A 114 -12.56 7.93 6.44
CA HIS A 114 -11.88 8.74 7.46
C HIS A 114 -12.12 8.25 8.90
N GLU A 115 -12.24 6.93 9.11
CA GLU A 115 -12.51 6.33 10.41
C GLU A 115 -11.23 6.16 11.26
N ILE A 116 -10.06 6.03 10.61
CA ILE A 116 -8.75 5.87 11.28
C ILE A 116 -7.91 7.14 11.30
N ILE A 117 -8.23 8.11 10.45
CA ILE A 117 -7.55 9.40 10.36
C ILE A 117 -8.58 10.48 10.08
N ARG A 118 -8.31 11.70 10.54
CA ARG A 118 -9.15 12.86 10.23
C ARG A 118 -9.12 13.17 8.74
N GLU A 119 -10.19 13.77 8.25
CA GLU A 119 -10.30 14.24 6.86
C GLU A 119 -9.14 15.17 6.48
N ASP A 120 -8.75 16.11 7.35
CA ASP A 120 -7.61 17.02 7.09
C ASP A 120 -6.27 16.28 6.93
N THR A 121 -6.11 15.16 7.63
CA THR A 121 -4.95 14.28 7.50
C THR A 121 -5.03 13.46 6.21
N PHE A 122 -6.21 12.96 5.83
CA PHE A 122 -6.41 12.27 4.56
C PHE A 122 -6.16 13.19 3.37
N GLU A 123 -6.61 14.44 3.40
CA GLU A 123 -6.30 15.45 2.38
C GLU A 123 -4.78 15.68 2.26
N LYS A 124 -4.04 15.71 3.38
CA LYS A 124 -2.57 15.80 3.35
C LYS A 124 -1.91 14.58 2.71
N MET A 125 -2.48 13.37 2.85
CA MET A 125 -1.95 12.19 2.16
C MET A 125 -2.01 12.33 0.63
N LYS A 126 -2.87 13.22 0.14
CA LYS A 126 -3.05 13.55 -1.28
C LYS A 126 -2.15 14.70 -1.76
N ASP A 127 -1.06 15.00 -1.03
CA ASP A 127 0.01 15.89 -1.49
C ASP A 127 0.77 15.23 -2.65
N TRP A 128 0.18 15.35 -3.85
CA TRP A 128 0.55 14.59 -5.02
C TRP A 128 1.85 15.06 -5.66
N ALA A 129 2.81 14.16 -5.75
CA ALA A 129 3.98 14.28 -6.60
C ALA A 129 3.83 13.44 -7.87
N LYS A 130 4.38 13.90 -8.99
CA LYS A 130 4.39 13.12 -10.23
C LYS A 130 5.27 11.87 -10.04
N PHE A 131 4.67 10.70 -10.18
CA PHE A 131 5.38 9.41 -10.10
C PHE A 131 5.74 8.89 -11.48
N SER A 132 4.76 8.83 -12.38
CA SER A 132 4.95 8.48 -13.79
C SER A 132 3.83 9.09 -14.64
N ILE A 133 3.78 8.77 -15.94
CA ILE A 133 2.73 9.30 -16.83
C ILE A 133 1.37 8.74 -16.39
N GLY A 134 0.45 9.63 -15.99
CA GLY A 134 -0.91 9.27 -15.56
C GLY A 134 -1.01 8.76 -14.11
N ILE A 135 0.11 8.76 -13.37
CA ILE A 135 0.16 8.31 -11.98
C ILE A 135 0.85 9.38 -11.13
N ASP A 136 0.14 9.89 -10.14
CA ASP A 136 0.73 10.67 -9.06
C ASP A 136 0.87 9.80 -7.81
N TYR A 137 1.73 10.21 -6.89
CA TYR A 137 2.01 9.52 -5.64
C TYR A 137 2.01 10.52 -4.48
N GLY A 138 1.29 10.18 -3.41
CA GLY A 138 1.19 10.95 -2.17
C GLY A 138 1.78 10.17 -1.00
N TYR A 139 1.29 10.38 0.22
CA TYR A 139 1.78 9.64 1.39
C TYR A 139 1.16 8.25 1.44
N GLY A 140 1.80 7.28 0.78
CA GLY A 140 1.34 5.88 0.72
C GLY A 140 0.25 5.62 -0.32
N LEU A 141 -0.14 6.62 -1.11
CA LEU A 141 -1.24 6.53 -2.07
C LEU A 141 -0.74 6.78 -3.51
N MET A 142 -1.07 5.88 -4.41
CA MET A 142 -1.05 6.08 -5.86
C MET A 142 -2.39 6.65 -6.31
N ASN A 143 -2.36 7.66 -7.17
CA ASN A 143 -3.52 8.24 -7.82
C ASN A 143 -3.42 8.07 -9.34
N PHE A 144 -4.26 7.20 -9.89
CA PHE A 144 -4.41 6.98 -11.32
C PHE A 144 -5.43 7.97 -11.83
N ARG A 145 -4.96 9.08 -12.41
CA ARG A 145 -5.81 10.23 -12.76
C ARG A 145 -5.94 10.43 -14.24
N THR A 146 -7.00 11.14 -14.61
CA THR A 146 -7.33 11.48 -15.99
C THR A 146 -6.12 11.99 -16.77
N PHE A 147 -5.87 11.37 -17.92
CA PHE A 147 -4.90 11.83 -18.90
C PHE A 147 -5.69 12.20 -20.17
N PRO A 148 -5.59 13.45 -20.67
CA PRO A 148 -6.38 13.90 -21.82
C PRO A 148 -6.33 12.90 -22.98
N LEU A 149 -7.49 12.59 -23.54
CA LEU A 149 -7.74 11.62 -24.63
C LEU A 149 -7.44 10.14 -24.31
N LEU A 150 -6.56 9.81 -23.36
CA LEU A 150 -6.15 8.43 -23.08
C LEU A 150 -6.89 7.80 -21.90
N MET A 151 -7.18 8.56 -20.85
CA MET A 151 -7.79 8.03 -19.63
C MET A 151 -8.85 9.00 -19.09
N PRO A 152 -10.14 8.79 -19.42
CA PRO A 152 -11.24 9.62 -18.93
C PRO A 152 -11.42 9.57 -17.39
N LYS A 153 -12.07 10.59 -16.81
CA LYS A 153 -12.34 10.70 -15.35
C LYS A 153 -13.02 9.48 -14.74
N LYS A 154 -13.85 8.78 -15.50
CA LYS A 154 -14.53 7.55 -15.06
C LYS A 154 -13.60 6.37 -14.77
N TYR A 155 -12.31 6.49 -15.06
CA TYR A 155 -11.29 5.50 -14.70
C TYR A 155 -10.40 5.96 -13.53
N ASN A 156 -10.74 7.09 -12.89
CA ASN A 156 -9.94 7.60 -11.79
C ASN A 156 -10.04 6.66 -10.58
N VAL A 157 -8.88 6.25 -10.07
CA VAL A 157 -8.74 5.30 -8.98
C VAL A 157 -7.58 5.73 -8.10
N TRP A 158 -7.74 5.57 -6.79
CA TRP A 158 -6.61 5.72 -5.87
C TRP A 158 -6.44 4.46 -5.01
N GLY A 159 -5.25 4.27 -4.47
CA GLY A 159 -4.91 3.08 -3.70
C GLY A 159 -3.41 2.85 -3.71
N ASN A 160 -2.95 1.61 -3.79
CA ASN A 160 -1.53 1.30 -3.96
C ASN A 160 -1.32 -0.07 -4.63
N ALA A 161 -0.19 -0.22 -5.30
CA ALA A 161 0.29 -1.50 -5.81
C ALA A 161 1.70 -1.79 -5.27
N GLY A 162 1.87 -2.97 -4.68
CA GLY A 162 3.15 -3.43 -4.16
C GLY A 162 3.99 -4.16 -5.21
N SER A 163 5.30 -4.22 -4.96
CA SER A 163 6.26 -4.90 -5.83
C SER A 163 6.02 -6.41 -5.93
N ILE A 164 5.40 -7.04 -4.93
CA ILE A 164 5.04 -8.46 -4.90
C ILE A 164 3.73 -8.79 -5.64
N GLY A 165 3.12 -7.82 -6.32
CA GLY A 165 1.84 -8.02 -7.01
C GLY A 165 0.62 -7.92 -6.10
N SER A 166 0.80 -7.47 -4.85
CA SER A 166 -0.30 -7.03 -3.99
C SER A 166 -0.87 -5.72 -4.52
N PHE A 167 -2.18 -5.55 -4.38
CA PHE A 167 -2.83 -4.30 -4.74
C PHE A 167 -4.09 -4.07 -3.91
N MET A 168 -4.40 -2.80 -3.70
CA MET A 168 -5.58 -2.34 -3.01
C MET A 168 -5.99 -1.02 -3.65
N PHE A 169 -7.14 -0.99 -4.30
CA PHE A 169 -7.63 0.15 -5.06
C PHE A 169 -9.07 0.47 -4.68
N TYR A 170 -9.40 1.75 -4.71
CA TYR A 170 -10.75 2.25 -4.50
C TYR A 170 -11.16 3.18 -5.64
N HIS A 171 -12.32 2.88 -6.22
CA HIS A 171 -12.96 3.67 -7.25
C HIS A 171 -14.15 4.43 -6.66
N SER A 172 -13.88 5.63 -6.16
CA SER A 172 -14.84 6.47 -5.42
C SER A 172 -16.18 6.68 -6.13
N ALA A 173 -16.19 6.94 -7.45
CA ALA A 173 -17.44 7.24 -8.16
C ALA A 173 -18.41 6.05 -8.28
N MET A 174 -17.92 4.82 -8.09
CA MET A 174 -18.75 3.61 -8.13
C MET A 174 -18.79 2.88 -6.77
N ASP A 175 -18.12 3.43 -5.76
CA ASP A 175 -17.89 2.79 -4.44
C ASP A 175 -17.35 1.35 -4.52
N ILE A 176 -16.39 1.10 -5.42
CA ILE A 176 -15.80 -0.25 -5.63
C ILE A 176 -14.43 -0.35 -4.97
N TYR A 177 -14.20 -1.46 -4.27
CA TYR A 177 -12.92 -1.84 -3.68
C TYR A 177 -12.35 -3.04 -4.44
N LEU A 178 -11.11 -2.92 -4.94
CA LEU A 178 -10.39 -3.99 -5.66
C LEU A 178 -9.12 -4.33 -4.90
N ILE A 179 -9.11 -5.52 -4.28
CA ILE A 179 -8.05 -5.95 -3.37
C ILE A 179 -7.62 -7.36 -3.76
N GLY A 180 -6.31 -7.59 -3.83
CA GLY A 180 -5.79 -8.91 -4.13
C GLY A 180 -4.26 -8.98 -4.13
N ASN A 181 -3.76 -10.18 -4.41
CA ASN A 181 -2.33 -10.43 -4.53
C ASN A 181 -2.08 -11.50 -5.60
N LEU A 182 -0.97 -11.35 -6.32
CA LEU A 182 -0.47 -12.31 -7.30
C LEU A 182 0.79 -13.05 -6.82
N ASN A 183 1.28 -12.71 -5.61
CA ASN A 183 2.38 -13.34 -4.89
C ASN A 183 3.68 -13.47 -5.70
N GLN A 184 3.94 -12.52 -6.59
CA GLN A 184 4.97 -12.65 -7.60
C GLN A 184 5.53 -11.27 -7.99
N PHE A 185 6.83 -11.09 -7.79
CA PHE A 185 7.51 -9.82 -8.11
C PHE A 185 7.38 -9.43 -9.59
N ARG A 186 7.39 -10.42 -10.48
CA ARG A 186 7.21 -10.20 -11.93
C ARG A 186 5.85 -9.63 -12.30
N TYR A 187 4.88 -9.68 -11.40
CA TYR A 187 3.47 -9.37 -11.67
C TYR A 187 2.99 -8.06 -11.04
N ALA A 188 3.88 -7.22 -10.49
CA ALA A 188 3.54 -5.90 -9.95
C ALA A 188 2.60 -5.09 -10.88
N SER A 189 2.94 -4.98 -12.17
CA SER A 189 2.11 -4.25 -13.13
C SER A 189 0.83 -5.00 -13.53
N LYS A 190 0.74 -6.31 -13.31
CA LYS A 190 -0.45 -7.10 -13.68
C LYS A 190 -1.63 -6.77 -12.77
N GLY A 191 -1.40 -6.46 -11.49
CA GLY A 191 -2.45 -6.00 -10.58
C GLY A 191 -3.12 -4.72 -11.07
N ILE A 192 -2.32 -3.74 -11.52
CA ILE A 192 -2.82 -2.48 -12.12
C ILE A 192 -3.63 -2.77 -13.39
N ARG A 193 -3.12 -3.62 -14.30
CA ARG A 193 -3.85 -4.00 -15.53
C ARG A 193 -5.17 -4.72 -15.23
N PHE A 194 -5.17 -5.59 -14.24
CA PHE A 194 -6.37 -6.29 -13.78
C PHE A 194 -7.41 -5.29 -13.27
N MET A 195 -6.99 -4.33 -12.44
CA MET A 195 -7.86 -3.25 -11.95
C MET A 195 -8.55 -2.49 -13.10
N PHE A 196 -7.80 -2.01 -14.10
CA PHE A 196 -8.39 -1.31 -15.23
C PHE A 196 -9.33 -2.19 -16.07
N LYS A 197 -9.02 -3.48 -16.22
CA LYS A 197 -9.90 -4.44 -16.91
C LYS A 197 -11.23 -4.57 -16.17
N ILE A 198 -11.21 -4.70 -14.86
CA ILE A 198 -12.43 -4.84 -14.04
C ILE A 198 -13.27 -3.57 -14.11
N ILE A 199 -12.67 -2.39 -13.93
CA ILE A 199 -13.39 -1.11 -14.04
C ILE A 199 -14.02 -0.96 -15.41
N ASN A 200 -13.31 -1.31 -16.48
CA ASN A 200 -13.88 -1.23 -17.83
C ASN A 200 -15.05 -2.19 -18.05
N ILE A 201 -15.09 -3.34 -17.38
CA ILE A 201 -16.24 -4.25 -17.43
C ILE A 201 -17.42 -3.63 -16.68
N LEU A 202 -17.18 -3.14 -15.45
CA LEU A 202 -18.24 -2.60 -14.60
C LEU A 202 -18.86 -1.32 -15.17
N LEU A 203 -18.06 -0.43 -15.73
CA LEU A 203 -18.54 0.77 -16.44
C LEU A 203 -19.41 0.48 -17.67
N LYS A 204 -19.33 -0.73 -18.24
CA LYS A 204 -20.23 -1.14 -19.33
C LYS A 204 -21.56 -1.65 -18.82
N CYS A 205 -21.59 -2.22 -17.61
CA CYS A 205 -22.80 -2.70 -16.95
C CYS A 205 -23.63 -1.55 -16.33
N ASP A 206 -22.99 -0.46 -15.94
CA ASP A 206 -23.66 0.72 -15.36
C ASP A 206 -24.35 1.62 -16.41
N CYS A 207 -24.17 1.32 -17.70
CA CYS A 207 -24.81 2.02 -18.83
C CYS A 207 -26.12 1.37 -19.31
N SER A 208 -26.68 0.41 -18.57
CA SER A 208 -27.98 -0.24 -18.83
C SER A 208 -28.96 0.02 -17.70
#